data_AF-A0A060UXS7-F1
#
_entry.id   AF-A0A060UXS7-F1
#
_cell.length_a   1.000
_cell.length_b   1.000
_cell.length_c   1.000
_cell.angle_alpha   90.00
_cell.angle_beta   90.00
_cell.angle_gamma   90.00
#
_symmetry.space_group_name_H-M   'P 1'
#
loop_
_entity.id
_entity.type
_entity.pdbx_description
1 polymer ?
#
loop_
_entity_poly.entity_id
_entity_poly.type
_entity_poly.pdbx_seq_one_letter_code
_entity_poly.pdbx_strand_id
1 'polypeptide(L)'
;MEKSLLQRLPETPPEISEWKQPKVHRDAHVQYAYCFYPVPFRLIGQQLWLRATDTTIRIYREHELVATHPRLFQHGAASTVADHMPPEAQAWQSQDIQWCLCMAQAIGPHCYGVVHQLFADRVLVNLRTVQNILRLRDKNSPQRLEAACARALRFSNPCYGAISQILKKGLDQEPLSPITTESGSTYTSGGRFLCDSATLFH
;
A
#
# COMPACT_ATOMS: atom_id res chain seq x y z
N MET A 1 -14.42 -62.75 -21.21
CA MET A 1 -12.94 -62.82 -21.11
C MET A 1 -12.31 -61.43 -21.08
N GLU A 2 -12.85 -60.46 -20.30
CA GLU A 2 -12.34 -59.08 -20.28
C GLU A 2 -11.67 -58.67 -18.96
N LYS A 3 -11.90 -59.43 -17.86
CA LYS A 3 -11.30 -59.13 -16.54
C LYS A 3 -9.77 -59.24 -16.51
N SER A 4 -9.17 -59.99 -17.42
CA SER A 4 -7.72 -60.25 -17.42
C SER A 4 -6.87 -59.14 -18.06
N LEU A 5 -7.51 -58.14 -18.68
CA LEU A 5 -6.85 -57.02 -19.36
C LEU A 5 -6.88 -55.71 -18.53
N LEU A 6 -7.57 -55.72 -17.39
CA LEU A 6 -7.65 -54.55 -16.51
C LEU A 6 -6.37 -54.44 -15.70
N GLN A 7 -5.62 -53.36 -15.93
CA GLN A 7 -4.49 -52.99 -15.09
C GLN A 7 -4.98 -52.62 -13.69
N ARG A 8 -4.15 -52.88 -12.67
CA ARG A 8 -4.46 -52.48 -11.29
C ARG A 8 -4.70 -50.98 -11.26
N LEU A 9 -5.76 -50.58 -10.54
CA LEU A 9 -6.04 -49.17 -10.27
C LEU A 9 -4.78 -48.56 -9.61
N PRO A 10 -4.22 -47.48 -10.15
CA PRO A 10 -3.08 -46.82 -9.52
C PRO A 10 -3.46 -46.39 -8.10
N GLU A 11 -2.54 -46.58 -7.16
CA GLU A 11 -2.77 -46.30 -5.74
C GLU A 11 -3.04 -44.81 -5.48
N THR A 12 -2.51 -43.94 -6.34
CA THR A 12 -2.76 -42.50 -6.29
C THR A 12 -3.76 -42.11 -7.37
N PRO A 13 -4.89 -41.48 -7.02
CA PRO A 13 -5.84 -40.95 -7.99
C PRO A 13 -5.15 -39.96 -8.95
N PRO A 14 -5.52 -39.94 -10.24
CA PRO A 14 -5.00 -38.94 -11.17
C PRO A 14 -5.40 -37.53 -10.71
N GLU A 15 -4.41 -36.65 -10.58
CA GLU A 15 -4.63 -35.27 -10.17
C GLU A 15 -5.24 -34.47 -11.34
N ILE A 16 -6.48 -34.00 -11.17
CA ILE A 16 -7.12 -33.12 -12.14
C ILE A 16 -6.40 -31.78 -12.12
N SER A 17 -5.95 -31.34 -13.30
CA SER A 17 -5.31 -30.03 -13.45
C SER A 17 -5.91 -29.24 -14.60
N GLU A 18 -6.19 -27.97 -14.35
CA GLU A 18 -6.64 -27.01 -15.35
C GLU A 18 -5.43 -26.22 -15.86
N TRP A 19 -5.39 -25.98 -17.17
CA TRP A 19 -4.37 -25.14 -17.80
C TRP A 19 -4.97 -23.83 -18.31
N LYS A 20 -4.29 -22.72 -18.05
CA LYS A 20 -4.63 -21.37 -18.53
C LYS A 20 -3.39 -20.66 -19.03
N GLN A 21 -3.60 -19.61 -19.82
CA GLN A 21 -2.55 -18.70 -20.27
C GLN A 21 -2.82 -17.26 -19.79
N PRO A 22 -2.65 -16.95 -18.50
CA PRO A 22 -2.80 -15.58 -18.03
C PRO A 22 -1.64 -14.69 -18.51
N LYS A 23 -1.96 -13.42 -18.73
CA LYS A 23 -0.96 -12.37 -18.96
C LYS A 23 -0.46 -11.82 -17.63
N VAL A 24 0.84 -11.56 -17.53
CA VAL A 24 1.43 -10.90 -16.35
C VAL A 24 1.06 -9.42 -16.35
N HIS A 25 0.41 -8.99 -15.26
CA HIS A 25 0.01 -7.62 -15.03
C HIS A 25 1.22 -6.73 -14.64
N ARG A 26 1.00 -5.41 -14.67
CA ARG A 26 2.06 -4.40 -14.41
C ARG A 26 2.62 -4.45 -12.98
N ASP A 27 1.86 -5.01 -12.07
CA ASP A 27 2.20 -5.25 -10.67
C ASP A 27 2.97 -6.58 -10.47
N ALA A 28 3.39 -7.25 -11.55
CA ALA A 28 4.08 -8.54 -11.53
C ALA A 28 3.24 -9.69 -10.94
N HIS A 29 1.92 -9.67 -11.16
CA HIS A 29 1.03 -10.76 -10.79
C HIS A 29 0.35 -11.38 -12.01
N VAL A 30 -0.04 -12.65 -11.89
CA VAL A 30 -1.00 -13.32 -12.79
C VAL A 30 -2.30 -13.57 -12.03
N GLN A 31 -3.42 -13.42 -12.72
CA GLN A 31 -4.73 -13.64 -12.14
C GLN A 31 -5.27 -15.03 -12.50
N TYR A 32 -5.75 -15.78 -11.51
CA TYR A 32 -6.48 -17.03 -11.70
C TYR A 32 -7.58 -17.15 -10.63
N ALA A 33 -8.81 -17.45 -11.05
CA ALA A 33 -9.98 -17.56 -10.17
C ALA A 33 -10.12 -16.36 -9.19
N TYR A 34 -9.99 -15.14 -9.72
CA TYR A 34 -10.02 -13.88 -8.95
C TYR A 34 -8.95 -13.73 -7.84
N CYS A 35 -7.96 -14.62 -7.81
CA CYS A 35 -6.79 -14.54 -6.94
C CYS A 35 -5.56 -14.09 -7.73
N PHE A 36 -4.64 -13.42 -7.06
CA PHE A 36 -3.42 -12.88 -7.67
C PHE A 36 -2.19 -13.65 -7.18
N TYR A 37 -1.42 -14.15 -8.13
CA TYR A 37 -0.21 -14.94 -7.85
C TYR A 37 1.02 -14.17 -8.34
N PRO A 38 2.03 -13.97 -7.49
CA PRO A 38 3.19 -13.17 -7.83
C PRO A 38 4.11 -13.95 -8.77
N VAL A 39 4.71 -13.24 -9.72
CA VAL A 39 5.71 -13.77 -10.65
C VAL A 39 6.89 -12.80 -10.72
N PRO A 40 8.10 -13.26 -11.09
CA PRO A 40 9.24 -12.37 -11.23
C PRO A 40 8.93 -11.15 -12.12
N PHE A 41 9.22 -9.94 -11.62
CA PHE A 41 8.93 -8.68 -12.33
C PHE A 41 9.51 -8.61 -13.77
N ARG A 42 10.57 -9.38 -14.05
CA ARG A 42 11.17 -9.50 -15.39
C ARG A 42 10.20 -10.04 -16.46
N LEU A 43 9.10 -10.65 -16.03
CA LEU A 43 8.09 -11.27 -16.90
C LEU A 43 6.86 -10.38 -17.12
N ILE A 44 6.86 -9.14 -16.64
CA ILE A 44 5.75 -8.19 -16.84
C ILE A 44 5.39 -8.08 -18.33
N GLY A 45 4.10 -8.21 -18.65
CA GLY A 45 3.57 -8.11 -20.00
C GLY A 45 3.64 -9.41 -20.82
N GLN A 46 4.33 -10.45 -20.35
CA GLN A 46 4.41 -11.74 -21.03
C GLN A 46 3.17 -12.60 -20.75
N GLN A 47 2.88 -13.57 -21.62
CA GLN A 47 1.88 -14.62 -21.38
C GLN A 47 2.59 -15.84 -20.80
N LEU A 48 2.09 -16.35 -19.68
CA LEU A 48 2.66 -17.51 -19.00
C LEU A 48 1.66 -18.64 -18.98
N TRP A 49 2.13 -19.88 -18.94
CA TRP A 49 1.29 -21.05 -18.71
C TRP A 49 1.05 -21.22 -17.23
N LEU A 50 -0.21 -21.41 -16.83
CA LEU A 50 -0.59 -21.65 -15.46
C LEU A 50 -1.28 -23.01 -15.38
N ARG A 51 -0.72 -23.91 -14.58
CA ARG A 51 -1.33 -25.19 -14.21
C ARG A 51 -1.91 -25.06 -12.80
N ALA A 52 -3.22 -25.16 -12.70
CA ALA A 52 -3.94 -25.15 -11.44
C ALA A 52 -4.34 -26.58 -11.06
N THR A 53 -3.94 -27.02 -9.89
CA THR A 53 -4.44 -28.25 -9.26
C THR A 53 -5.36 -27.92 -8.10
N ASP A 54 -5.85 -28.91 -7.35
CA ASP A 54 -6.74 -28.64 -6.22
C ASP A 54 -6.03 -27.84 -5.11
N THR A 55 -4.73 -28.04 -4.92
CA THR A 55 -3.97 -27.42 -3.82
C THR A 55 -2.93 -26.40 -4.27
N THR A 56 -2.50 -26.46 -5.53
CA THR A 56 -1.27 -25.78 -5.97
C THR A 56 -1.45 -25.10 -7.32
N ILE A 57 -0.87 -23.93 -7.47
CA ILE A 57 -0.71 -23.21 -8.73
C ILE A 57 0.76 -23.25 -9.15
N ARG A 58 1.02 -23.77 -10.35
CA ARG A 58 2.35 -23.79 -10.96
C ARG A 58 2.35 -22.90 -12.19
N ILE A 59 3.33 -22.01 -12.28
CA ILE A 59 3.44 -21.03 -13.35
C ILE A 59 4.69 -21.34 -14.15
N TYR A 60 4.54 -21.45 -15.47
CA TYR A 60 5.57 -21.81 -16.40
C TYR A 60 5.76 -20.73 -17.45
N ARG A 61 7.02 -20.50 -17.83
CA ARG A 61 7.38 -19.82 -19.07
C ARG A 61 7.77 -20.91 -20.06
N GLU A 62 6.92 -21.14 -21.04
CA GLU A 62 7.04 -22.28 -21.97
C GLU A 62 7.10 -23.62 -21.21
N HIS A 63 8.30 -24.17 -21.03
CA HIS A 63 8.59 -25.45 -20.36
C HIS A 63 9.30 -25.28 -19.00
N GLU A 64 9.71 -24.05 -18.65
CA GLU A 64 10.43 -23.75 -17.41
C GLU A 64 9.46 -23.38 -16.28
N LEU A 65 9.58 -24.04 -15.13
CA LEU A 65 8.81 -23.69 -13.94
C LEU A 65 9.36 -22.41 -13.31
N VAL A 66 8.58 -21.35 -13.35
CA VAL A 66 8.96 -20.01 -12.86
C VAL A 66 8.62 -19.85 -11.39
N ALA A 67 7.42 -20.26 -10.98
CA ALA A 67 6.92 -20.07 -9.63
C ALA A 67 5.91 -21.15 -9.26
N THR A 68 5.86 -21.49 -7.97
CA THR A 68 4.87 -22.41 -7.39
C THR A 68 4.27 -21.77 -6.15
N HIS A 69 2.94 -21.76 -6.09
CA HIS A 69 2.18 -21.13 -5.00
C HIS A 69 1.08 -22.09 -4.50
N PRO A 70 0.71 -22.02 -3.22
CA PRO A 70 -0.52 -22.67 -2.76
C PRO A 70 -1.74 -22.03 -3.44
N ARG A 71 -2.76 -22.83 -3.74
CA ARG A 71 -4.00 -22.33 -4.34
C ARG A 71 -4.77 -21.51 -3.32
N LEU A 72 -5.12 -20.30 -3.73
CA LEU A 72 -5.97 -19.39 -2.99
C LEU A 72 -7.42 -19.55 -3.47
N PHE A 73 -8.36 -19.47 -2.52
CA PHE A 73 -9.80 -19.60 -2.77
C PHE A 73 -10.59 -18.32 -2.45
N GLN A 74 -9.97 -17.38 -1.73
CA GLN A 74 -10.60 -16.13 -1.37
C GLN A 74 -10.44 -15.12 -2.51
N HIS A 75 -11.58 -14.63 -3.02
CA HIS A 75 -11.61 -13.60 -4.05
C HIS A 75 -10.81 -12.36 -3.61
N GLY A 76 -9.93 -11.89 -4.50
CA GLY A 76 -9.06 -10.74 -4.24
C GLY A 76 -7.85 -11.04 -3.36
N ALA A 77 -7.66 -12.29 -2.88
CA ALA A 77 -6.45 -12.64 -2.17
C ALA A 77 -5.24 -12.59 -3.11
N ALA A 78 -4.13 -12.06 -2.59
CA ALA A 78 -2.85 -12.00 -3.28
C ALA A 78 -1.77 -12.63 -2.41
N SER A 79 -0.99 -13.54 -2.99
CA SER A 79 0.27 -13.95 -2.38
C SER A 79 1.33 -12.89 -2.70
N THR A 80 2.17 -12.52 -1.74
CA THR A 80 3.28 -11.58 -1.97
C THR A 80 4.59 -12.30 -1.71
N VAL A 81 5.43 -12.43 -2.75
CA VAL A 81 6.78 -13.01 -2.63
C VAL A 81 7.79 -11.89 -2.86
N ALA A 82 8.61 -11.60 -1.84
CA ALA A 82 9.57 -10.51 -1.87
C ALA A 82 10.55 -10.62 -3.06
N ASP A 83 11.03 -11.83 -3.35
CA ASP A 83 12.00 -12.12 -4.43
C ASP A 83 11.47 -11.80 -5.84
N HIS A 84 10.15 -11.66 -6.00
CA HIS A 84 9.52 -11.36 -7.29
C HIS A 84 9.32 -9.86 -7.52
N MET A 85 9.46 -9.05 -6.47
CA MET A 85 9.31 -7.60 -6.52
C MET A 85 10.52 -6.95 -7.24
N PRO A 86 10.37 -5.79 -7.89
CA PRO A 86 11.51 -5.04 -8.44
C PRO A 86 12.54 -4.67 -7.36
N PRO A 87 13.85 -4.59 -7.66
CA PRO A 87 14.90 -4.33 -6.68
C PRO A 87 14.71 -3.02 -5.90
N GLU A 88 14.23 -1.96 -6.57
CA GLU A 88 13.90 -0.70 -5.91
C GLU A 88 12.81 -0.92 -4.84
N ALA A 89 11.75 -1.62 -5.18
CA ALA A 89 10.65 -1.85 -4.27
C ALA A 89 11.03 -2.81 -3.13
N GLN A 90 11.90 -3.80 -3.38
CA GLN A 90 12.52 -4.63 -2.33
C GLN A 90 13.34 -3.80 -1.35
N ALA A 91 14.17 -2.87 -1.86
CA ALA A 91 15.02 -2.01 -1.04
C ALA A 91 14.22 -1.08 -0.11
N TRP A 92 13.01 -0.69 -0.50
CA TRP A 92 12.11 0.05 0.38
C TRP A 92 11.36 -0.86 1.36
N GLN A 93 11.04 -2.09 0.97
CA GLN A 93 10.37 -3.05 1.86
C GLN A 93 11.29 -3.50 3.01
N SER A 94 12.61 -3.53 2.78
CA SER A 94 13.61 -3.89 3.78
C SER A 94 14.01 -2.76 4.75
N GLN A 95 13.46 -1.55 4.60
CA GLN A 95 13.82 -0.42 5.45
C GLN A 95 13.17 -0.51 6.84
N ASP A 96 14.03 -0.48 7.85
CA ASP A 96 13.64 -0.51 9.26
C ASP A 96 13.21 0.88 9.79
N ILE A 97 12.59 0.88 10.97
CA ILE A 97 12.15 2.06 11.73
C ILE A 97 13.31 3.04 11.92
N GLN A 98 14.50 2.54 12.26
CA GLN A 98 15.69 3.37 12.47
C GLN A 98 16.11 4.10 11.21
N TRP A 99 16.02 3.43 10.05
CA TRP A 99 16.28 4.06 8.77
C TRP A 99 15.29 5.20 8.51
N CYS A 100 13.99 4.98 8.80
CA CYS A 100 12.95 5.99 8.62
C CYS A 100 13.19 7.23 9.51
N LEU A 101 13.59 7.02 10.78
CA LEU A 101 13.89 8.11 11.72
C LEU A 101 15.11 8.93 11.29
N CYS A 102 16.20 8.25 10.92
CA CYS A 102 17.41 8.91 10.42
C CYS A 102 17.11 9.73 9.14
N MET A 103 16.30 9.17 8.24
CA MET A 103 15.93 9.86 7.02
C MET A 103 15.03 11.07 7.25
N ALA A 104 14.11 10.99 8.20
CA ALA A 104 13.27 12.12 8.58
C ALA A 104 14.12 13.25 9.20
N GLN A 105 15.09 12.92 10.06
CA GLN A 105 16.02 13.89 10.63
C GLN A 105 16.85 14.61 9.55
N ALA A 106 17.31 13.88 8.53
CA ALA A 106 18.08 14.47 7.43
C ALA A 106 17.25 15.44 6.56
N ILE A 107 15.93 15.30 6.52
CA ILE A 107 15.03 16.22 5.81
C ILE A 107 14.78 17.47 6.65
N GLY A 108 14.45 17.30 7.93
CA GLY A 108 14.26 18.41 8.87
C GLY A 108 13.45 18.07 10.13
N PRO A 109 13.37 19.01 11.08
CA PRO A 109 12.74 18.79 12.38
C PRO A 109 11.22 18.54 12.31
N HIS A 110 10.50 19.17 11.37
CA HIS A 110 9.05 18.99 11.24
C HIS A 110 8.72 17.65 10.60
N CYS A 111 9.50 17.20 9.60
CA CYS A 111 9.38 15.86 9.05
C CYS A 111 9.63 14.80 10.13
N TYR A 112 10.66 14.98 10.95
CA TYR A 112 10.91 14.12 12.11
C TYR A 112 9.74 14.11 13.10
N GLY A 113 9.17 15.27 13.41
CA GLY A 113 8.00 15.39 14.29
C GLY A 113 6.78 14.60 13.78
N VAL A 114 6.48 14.67 12.47
CA VAL A 114 5.40 13.88 11.84
C VAL A 114 5.67 12.39 11.98
N VAL A 115 6.88 11.94 11.65
CA VAL A 115 7.25 10.52 11.72
C VAL A 115 7.21 10.01 13.17
N HIS A 116 7.71 10.80 14.12
CA HIS A 116 7.67 10.47 15.54
C HIS A 116 6.23 10.35 16.05
N GLN A 117 5.34 11.28 15.68
CA GLN A 117 3.92 11.22 16.06
C GLN A 117 3.22 9.99 15.44
N LEU A 118 3.50 9.65 14.18
CA LEU A 118 2.96 8.46 13.53
C LEU A 118 3.44 7.17 14.20
N PHE A 119 4.69 7.11 14.64
CA PHE A 119 5.22 5.96 15.34
C PHE A 119 4.74 5.85 16.79
N ALA A 120 4.40 6.96 17.46
CA ALA A 120 3.86 6.94 18.82
C ALA A 120 2.54 6.15 18.94
N ASP A 121 1.71 6.16 17.90
CA ASP A 121 0.42 5.45 17.89
C ASP A 121 0.59 3.95 17.60
N ARG A 122 1.06 3.60 16.39
CA ARG A 122 1.15 2.21 15.90
C ARG A 122 2.31 2.05 14.90
N VAL A 123 3.51 1.87 15.43
CA VAL A 123 4.77 1.78 14.65
C VAL A 123 4.65 0.86 13.42
N LEU A 124 4.28 -0.41 13.62
CA LEU A 124 4.28 -1.42 12.54
C LEU A 124 3.19 -1.16 11.48
N VAL A 125 2.06 -0.56 11.86
CA VAL A 125 0.98 -0.20 10.93
C VAL A 125 1.38 1.03 10.11
N ASN A 126 2.07 1.98 10.74
CA ASN A 126 2.42 3.26 10.15
C ASN A 126 3.75 3.27 9.40
N LEU A 127 4.58 2.21 9.51
CA LEU A 127 5.85 2.08 8.78
C LEU A 127 5.68 2.35 7.28
N ARG A 128 4.68 1.72 6.65
CA ARG A 128 4.44 1.88 5.21
C ARG A 128 3.97 3.29 4.87
N THR A 129 3.16 3.90 5.74
CA THR A 129 2.71 5.29 5.60
C THR A 129 3.90 6.25 5.68
N VAL A 130 4.80 6.05 6.64
CA VAL A 130 6.03 6.84 6.82
C VAL A 130 6.96 6.69 5.62
N GLN A 131 7.23 5.46 5.16
CA GLN A 131 8.02 5.22 3.94
C GLN A 131 7.41 5.94 2.73
N ASN A 132 6.08 5.93 2.58
CA ASN A 132 5.39 6.65 1.51
C ASN A 132 5.53 8.17 1.63
N ILE A 133 5.54 8.74 2.84
CA ILE A 133 5.80 10.17 3.07
C ILE A 133 7.24 10.50 2.67
N LEU A 134 8.22 9.70 3.11
CA LEU A 134 9.64 9.91 2.79
C LEU A 134 9.90 9.82 1.28
N ARG A 135 9.22 8.93 0.56
CA ARG A 135 9.25 8.84 -0.92
C ARG A 135 8.76 10.10 -1.63
N LEU A 136 7.97 10.96 -0.98
CA LEU A 136 7.54 12.23 -1.60
C LEU A 136 8.72 13.17 -1.84
N ARG A 137 9.85 12.97 -1.14
CA ARG A 137 11.11 13.71 -1.33
C ARG A 137 11.73 13.49 -2.71
N ASP A 138 11.56 12.31 -3.28
CA ASP A 138 12.18 12.00 -4.58
C ASP A 138 11.47 12.76 -5.71
N LYS A 139 10.18 13.09 -5.52
CA LYS A 139 9.38 13.90 -6.46
C LYS A 139 9.36 15.38 -6.13
N ASN A 140 9.47 15.74 -4.85
CA ASN A 140 9.40 17.12 -4.35
C ASN A 140 10.64 17.38 -3.52
N SER A 141 11.36 18.48 -3.72
CA SER A 141 12.62 18.73 -3.00
C SER A 141 12.48 18.58 -1.47
N PRO A 142 13.55 18.20 -0.75
CA PRO A 142 13.50 18.01 0.71
C PRO A 142 12.95 19.23 1.45
N GLN A 143 13.28 20.45 0.99
CA GLN A 143 12.78 21.68 1.62
C GLN A 143 11.26 21.82 1.50
N ARG A 144 10.67 21.44 0.35
CA ARG A 144 9.22 21.49 0.14
C ARG A 144 8.49 20.48 1.01
N LEU A 145 9.06 19.28 1.16
CA LEU A 145 8.50 18.27 2.05
C LEU A 145 8.52 18.72 3.51
N GLU A 146 9.61 19.35 3.96
CA GLU A 146 9.73 19.90 5.31
C GLU A 146 8.68 21.00 5.57
N ALA A 147 8.50 21.94 4.64
CA ALA A 147 7.48 22.99 4.74
C ALA A 147 6.04 22.41 4.77
N ALA A 148 5.78 21.37 3.96
CA ALA A 148 4.50 20.68 3.98
C ALA A 148 4.25 19.96 5.31
N CYS A 149 5.28 19.32 5.90
CA CYS A 149 5.20 18.71 7.23
C CYS A 149 4.95 19.76 8.32
N ALA A 150 5.62 20.92 8.25
CA ALA A 150 5.37 22.02 9.18
C ALA A 150 3.92 22.51 9.14
N ARG A 151 3.36 22.65 7.93
CA ARG A 151 1.95 23.03 7.74
C ARG A 151 1.01 21.94 8.25
N ALA A 152 1.30 20.66 7.99
CA ALA A 152 0.49 19.54 8.45
C ALA A 152 0.45 19.42 9.99
N LEU A 153 1.59 19.62 10.67
CA LEU A 153 1.66 19.64 12.13
C LEU A 153 0.85 20.80 12.73
N ARG A 154 0.88 21.97 12.08
CA ARG A 154 0.13 23.14 12.55
C ARG A 154 -1.38 22.95 12.50
N PHE A 155 -1.89 22.18 11.54
CA PHE A 155 -3.31 21.79 11.47
C PHE A 155 -3.61 20.47 12.20
N SER A 156 -2.63 19.92 12.93
CA SER A 156 -2.74 18.64 13.65
C SER A 156 -3.25 17.47 12.79
N ASN A 157 -2.90 17.47 11.50
CA ASN A 157 -3.29 16.42 10.55
C ASN A 157 -2.07 15.79 9.87
N PRO A 158 -1.28 14.96 10.60
CA PRO A 158 -0.06 14.33 10.11
C PRO A 158 -0.31 13.09 9.22
N CYS A 159 -1.37 13.11 8.40
CA CYS A 159 -1.69 12.00 7.50
C CYS A 159 -1.01 12.17 6.14
N TYR A 160 -0.59 11.05 5.52
CA TYR A 160 -0.03 11.04 4.16
C TYR A 160 -0.92 11.78 3.16
N GLY A 161 -2.25 11.59 3.24
CA GLY A 161 -3.20 12.26 2.35
C GLY A 161 -3.16 13.78 2.46
N ALA A 162 -3.06 14.32 3.69
CA ALA A 162 -2.97 15.75 3.93
C ALA A 162 -1.66 16.33 3.38
N ILE A 163 -0.52 15.69 3.67
CA ILE A 163 0.80 16.11 3.19
C ILE A 163 0.87 16.06 1.66
N SER A 164 0.36 14.98 1.05
CA SER A 164 0.29 14.85 -0.41
C SER A 164 -0.58 15.93 -1.04
N GLN A 165 -1.71 16.26 -0.42
CA GLN A 165 -2.59 17.33 -0.90
C GLN A 165 -1.95 18.71 -0.77
N ILE A 166 -1.23 18.99 0.33
CA ILE A 166 -0.49 20.25 0.53
C ILE A 166 0.54 20.44 -0.59
N LEU A 167 1.35 19.41 -0.86
CA LEU A 167 2.38 19.43 -1.90
C LEU A 167 1.79 19.58 -3.32
N LYS A 168 0.67 18.90 -3.61
CA LYS A 168 -0.03 19.00 -4.90
C LYS A 168 -0.61 20.39 -5.14
N LYS A 169 -1.14 21.03 -4.09
CA LYS A 169 -1.73 22.37 -4.17
C LYS A 169 -0.69 23.50 -4.06
N GLY A 170 0.58 23.18 -3.81
CA GLY A 170 1.63 24.20 -3.62
C GLY A 170 1.49 25.01 -2.33
N LEU A 171 0.67 24.54 -1.39
CA LEU A 171 0.41 25.21 -0.11
C LEU A 171 1.65 25.24 0.80
N ASP A 172 2.70 24.49 0.44
CA ASP A 172 4.01 24.56 1.08
C ASP A 172 4.74 25.90 0.83
N GLN A 173 4.37 26.66 -0.21
CA GLN A 173 5.00 27.94 -0.57
C GLN A 173 4.23 29.17 -0.13
N GLU A 174 2.98 29.01 0.30
CA GLU A 174 2.20 30.11 0.83
C GLU A 174 2.67 30.47 2.25
N PRO A 175 2.71 31.77 2.59
CA PRO A 175 2.96 32.18 3.96
C PRO A 175 1.88 31.58 4.86
N LEU A 176 2.32 30.96 5.96
CA LEU A 176 1.43 30.42 6.98
C LEU A 176 0.57 31.58 7.51
N SER A 177 -0.70 31.65 7.10
CA SER A 177 -1.63 32.63 7.65
C SER A 177 -1.64 32.48 9.18
N PRO A 178 -1.68 33.60 9.92
CA PRO A 178 -1.85 33.53 11.36
C PRO A 178 -3.10 32.69 11.65
N ILE A 179 -3.05 31.85 12.67
CA ILE A 179 -4.23 31.13 13.15
C ILE A 179 -5.13 32.23 13.71
N THR A 180 -6.02 32.77 12.87
CA THR A 180 -7.06 33.65 13.36
C THR A 180 -8.04 32.75 14.07
N THR A 181 -7.93 32.71 15.40
CA THR A 181 -8.96 32.19 16.29
C THR A 181 -10.19 33.11 16.20
N GLU A 182 -10.77 33.27 15.02
CA GLU A 182 -11.96 34.10 14.77
C GLU A 182 -13.16 33.25 14.32
N SER A 183 -13.12 31.94 14.53
CA SER A 183 -14.33 31.11 14.40
C SER A 183 -15.33 31.34 15.54
N GLY A 184 -15.05 32.21 16.52
CA GLY A 184 -16.00 32.57 17.58
C GLY A 184 -17.08 33.56 17.14
N SER A 185 -16.74 34.51 16.27
CA SER A 185 -17.64 35.64 15.96
C SER A 185 -18.72 35.31 14.91
N THR A 186 -18.44 34.32 14.05
CA THR A 186 -19.39 33.88 13.00
C THR A 186 -20.57 33.09 13.57
N TYR A 187 -20.41 32.47 14.74
CA TYR A 187 -21.48 31.78 15.46
C TYR A 187 -22.19 32.66 16.50
N THR A 188 -21.75 33.91 16.73
CA THR A 188 -22.37 34.79 17.74
C THR A 188 -23.13 35.98 17.16
N SER A 189 -22.98 36.27 15.86
CA SER A 189 -23.74 37.35 15.22
C SER A 189 -24.51 36.87 13.99
N GLY A 190 -25.83 36.71 14.14
CA GLY A 190 -26.78 36.76 13.02
C GLY A 190 -27.22 35.44 12.38
N GLY A 191 -26.91 34.28 12.97
CA GLY A 191 -27.43 32.99 12.51
C GLY A 191 -28.91 32.78 12.90
N ARG A 192 -29.77 32.47 11.92
CA ARG A 192 -31.23 32.24 12.06
C ARG A 192 -31.63 31.10 13.03
N PHE A 193 -30.64 30.32 13.51
CA PHE A 193 -30.81 29.16 14.40
C PHE A 193 -30.00 29.27 15.70
N LEU A 194 -29.57 30.47 16.08
CA LEU A 194 -28.96 30.66 17.39
C LEU A 194 -30.02 30.62 18.47
N CYS A 195 -29.84 29.70 19.42
CA CYS A 195 -30.62 29.67 20.64
C CYS A 195 -29.99 30.68 21.60
N ASP A 196 -30.77 31.68 22.00
CA ASP A 196 -30.31 32.73 22.91
C ASP A 196 -29.96 32.10 24.27
N SER A 197 -28.69 32.11 24.65
CA SER A 197 -28.23 31.49 25.88
C SER A 197 -28.81 32.16 27.13
N ALA A 198 -29.38 33.37 27.00
CA ALA A 198 -30.13 34.04 28.05
C ALA A 198 -31.47 33.37 28.40
N THR A 199 -32.01 32.49 27.54
CA THR A 199 -33.30 31.82 27.75
C THR A 199 -33.21 30.43 28.39
N LEU A 200 -32.00 29.92 28.65
CA LEU A 200 -31.76 28.56 29.14
C LEU A 200 -31.75 28.41 30.67
N PHE A 201 -31.88 29.50 31.43
CA PHE A 201 -31.90 29.47 32.89
C PHE A 201 -33.07 30.28 33.46
N HIS A 202 -34.25 29.66 33.50
CA HIS A 202 -35.35 30.03 34.39
C HIS A 202 -36.03 28.76 34.92
#